data_AF-A0A7V4YAA2-F1
#
_entry.id   AF-A0A7V4YAA2-F1
#
_cell.length_a   1.000
_cell.length_b   1.000
_cell.length_c   1.000
_cell.angle_alpha   90.00
_cell.angle_beta   90.00
_cell.angle_gamma   90.00
#
_symmetry.space_group_name_H-M   'P 1'
#
loop_
_entity.id
_entity.type
_entity.pdbx_description
1 polymer ?
#
loop_
_entity_poly.entity_id
_entity_poly.type
_entity_poly.pdbx_seq_one_letter_code
_entity_poly.pdbx_strand_id
1 'polypeptide(L)'
;MNTLQKIFLGLIVILGFLIAGKLTQAKLNFSSVFDCTAAIERCNADYQNCQRKITETREKCWKEKDKRMTSCNRKKERDEKNYSKCIEKAQIKENSCQKYSGDKKESCLNKAREARERCEEKRADAQRKYSDCVASANERFNVCEQKKKEQQAKNLARCAEKLQKCKEKVEKKCGIKF
;
A
#
# COMPACT_ATOMS: atom_id res chain seq x y z
N MET A 1 37.81 -64.52 46.37
CA MET A 1 37.80 -63.42 45.37
C MET A 1 39.12 -62.66 45.48
N ASN A 2 39.97 -62.80 44.46
CA ASN A 2 41.29 -62.17 44.42
C ASN A 2 41.17 -60.65 44.30
N THR A 3 42.10 -59.93 44.92
CA THR A 3 42.17 -58.46 44.97
C THR A 3 42.10 -57.81 43.58
N LEU A 4 42.67 -58.47 42.56
CA LEU A 4 42.56 -58.06 41.15
C LEU A 4 41.12 -58.01 40.63
N GLN A 5 40.27 -58.96 41.03
CA GLN A 5 38.89 -59.05 40.54
C GLN A 5 38.02 -57.92 41.11
N LYS A 6 38.28 -57.49 42.35
CA LYS A 6 37.61 -56.33 42.99
C LYS A 6 38.01 -55.01 42.33
N ILE A 7 39.29 -54.87 41.95
CA ILE A 7 39.79 -53.68 41.25
C ILE A 7 39.17 -53.60 39.84
N PHE A 8 39.08 -54.73 39.13
CA PHE A 8 38.49 -54.76 37.78
C PHE A 8 36.99 -54.42 37.79
N LEU A 9 36.22 -54.97 38.74
CA LEU A 9 34.80 -54.63 38.93
C LEU A 9 34.61 -53.15 39.31
N GLY A 10 35.47 -52.60 40.17
CA GLY A 10 35.46 -51.18 40.53
C GLY A 10 35.72 -50.26 39.34
N LEU A 11 36.69 -50.61 38.49
CA LEU A 11 37.01 -49.87 37.26
C LEU A 11 35.86 -49.89 36.26
N ILE A 12 35.19 -51.03 36.06
CA ILE A 12 34.05 -51.16 35.14
C ILE A 12 32.87 -50.31 35.62
N VAL A 13 32.58 -50.28 36.92
CA VAL A 13 31.52 -49.44 37.49
C VAL A 13 31.84 -47.95 37.31
N ILE A 14 33.08 -47.53 37.60
CA ILE A 14 33.50 -46.12 37.42
C ILE A 14 33.45 -45.70 35.94
N LEU A 15 33.93 -46.54 35.02
CA LEU A 15 33.83 -46.32 33.58
C LEU A 15 32.37 -46.25 33.11
N GLY A 16 31.50 -47.11 33.61
CA GLY A 16 30.06 -47.10 33.33
C GLY A 16 29.39 -45.78 33.78
N PHE A 17 29.71 -45.28 34.97
CA PHE A 17 29.23 -44.00 35.47
C PHE A 17 29.75 -42.81 34.64
N LEU A 18 31.03 -42.85 34.22
CA LEU A 18 31.61 -41.80 33.36
C LEU A 18 30.97 -41.78 31.97
N ILE A 19 30.72 -42.93 31.36
CA ILE A 19 30.09 -43.02 30.03
C ILE A 19 28.61 -42.63 30.10
N ALA A 20 27.88 -43.09 31.12
CA ALA A 20 26.48 -42.69 31.35
C ALA A 20 26.35 -41.19 31.65
N GLY A 21 27.28 -40.62 32.42
CA GLY A 21 27.37 -39.18 32.69
C GLY A 21 27.64 -38.35 31.43
N LYS A 22 28.54 -38.83 30.55
CA LYS A 22 28.81 -38.17 29.26
C LYS A 22 27.64 -38.29 28.27
N LEU A 23 26.95 -39.43 28.24
CA LEU A 23 25.75 -39.63 27.40
C LEU A 23 24.56 -38.78 27.87
N THR A 24 24.38 -38.61 29.19
CA THR A 24 23.33 -37.74 29.76
C THR A 24 23.63 -36.27 29.53
N GLN A 25 24.88 -35.82 29.70
CA GLN A 25 25.31 -34.47 29.30
C GLN A 25 25.15 -34.22 27.80
N ALA A 26 25.51 -35.18 26.95
CA ALA A 26 25.33 -35.08 25.51
C ALA A 26 23.84 -34.96 25.12
N LYS A 27 22.95 -35.74 25.73
CA LYS A 27 21.49 -35.65 25.53
C LYS A 27 20.90 -34.31 25.99
N LEU A 28 21.33 -33.79 27.14
CA LEU A 28 20.89 -32.50 27.66
C LEU A 28 21.35 -31.34 26.75
N ASN A 29 22.60 -31.41 26.26
CA ASN A 29 23.11 -30.42 25.31
C ASN A 29 22.38 -30.50 23.96
N PHE A 30 22.09 -31.70 23.43
CA PHE A 30 21.37 -31.88 22.16
C PHE A 30 19.92 -31.37 22.22
N SER A 31 19.19 -31.64 23.31
CA SER A 31 17.83 -31.13 23.52
C SER A 31 17.80 -29.60 23.61
N SER A 32 18.76 -29.02 24.33
CA SER A 32 18.86 -27.56 24.44
C SER A 32 19.15 -26.88 23.10
N VAL A 33 20.01 -27.46 22.26
CA VAL A 33 20.32 -26.93 20.92
C VAL A 33 19.12 -27.05 19.99
N PHE A 34 18.39 -28.16 20.03
CA PHE A 34 17.18 -28.36 19.23
C PHE A 34 16.07 -27.37 19.62
N ASP A 35 15.88 -27.14 20.93
CA ASP A 35 14.91 -26.16 21.45
C ASP A 35 15.25 -24.72 21.04
N CYS A 36 16.54 -24.38 21.00
CA CYS A 36 17.05 -23.07 20.59
C CYS A 36 16.90 -22.83 19.08
N THR A 37 17.20 -23.82 18.25
CA THR A 37 16.96 -23.75 16.80
C THR A 37 15.48 -23.61 16.48
N ALA A 38 14.62 -24.41 17.11
CA ALA A 38 13.16 -24.30 16.97
C ALA A 38 12.60 -22.95 17.46
N ALA A 39 13.26 -22.30 18.42
CA ALA A 39 12.88 -20.95 18.85
C ALA A 39 13.21 -19.88 17.79
N ILE A 40 14.34 -19.99 17.09
CA ILE A 40 14.72 -19.08 16.01
C ILE A 40 13.85 -19.26 14.77
N GLU A 41 13.53 -20.50 14.43
CA GLU A 41 12.60 -20.81 13.35
C GLU A 41 11.23 -20.16 13.61
N ARG A 42 10.74 -20.21 14.86
CA ARG A 42 9.53 -19.49 15.27
C ARG A 42 9.66 -17.97 15.11
N CYS A 43 10.78 -17.37 15.54
CA CYS A 43 11.02 -15.93 15.32
C CYS A 43 10.96 -15.56 13.83
N ASN A 44 11.55 -16.38 12.95
CA ASN A 44 11.55 -16.15 11.50
C ASN A 44 10.14 -16.34 10.89
N ALA A 45 9.40 -17.36 11.33
CA ALA A 45 8.02 -17.59 10.88
C ALA A 45 7.09 -16.43 11.27
N ASP A 46 7.23 -15.90 12.49
CA ASP A 46 6.50 -14.72 12.94
C ASP A 46 6.85 -13.47 12.12
N TYR A 47 8.12 -13.30 11.76
CA TYR A 47 8.55 -12.22 10.87
C TYR A 47 7.91 -12.33 9.48
N GLN A 48 7.95 -13.51 8.86
CA GLN A 48 7.32 -13.74 7.55
C GLN A 48 5.81 -13.48 7.59
N ASN A 49 5.12 -13.92 8.64
CA ASN A 49 3.70 -13.65 8.83
C ASN A 49 3.41 -12.16 9.06
N CYS A 50 4.30 -11.46 9.78
CA CYS A 50 4.25 -10.01 9.98
C CYS A 50 4.38 -9.25 8.64
N GLN A 51 5.36 -9.61 7.81
CA GLN A 51 5.54 -9.03 6.47
C GLN A 51 4.32 -9.26 5.57
N ARG A 52 3.80 -10.49 5.52
CA ARG A 52 2.64 -10.85 4.68
C ARG A 52 1.42 -9.98 5.00
N LYS A 53 1.12 -9.76 6.29
CA LYS A 53 -0.01 -8.92 6.73
C LYS A 53 0.13 -7.44 6.35
N ILE A 54 1.34 -6.96 6.09
CA ILE A 54 1.61 -5.54 5.77
C ILE A 54 1.46 -5.25 4.27
N THR A 55 1.67 -6.26 3.42
CA THR A 55 1.64 -6.11 1.96
C THR A 55 0.25 -5.80 1.40
N GLU A 56 -0.79 -5.89 2.23
CA GLU A 56 -2.16 -5.60 1.81
C GLU A 56 -2.56 -4.16 2.13
N THR A 57 -2.84 -3.37 1.09
CA THR A 57 -4.11 -2.64 0.83
C THR A 57 -3.85 -1.39 -0.02
N ARG A 58 -3.73 -1.58 -1.34
CA ARG A 58 -3.65 -0.51 -2.35
C ARG A 58 -5.01 -0.08 -2.90
N GLU A 59 -5.98 -0.98 -2.80
CA GLU A 59 -7.32 -0.87 -3.41
C GLU A 59 -8.11 0.34 -2.90
N LYS A 60 -7.94 0.71 -1.63
CA LYS A 60 -8.65 1.85 -1.04
C LYS A 60 -8.30 3.18 -1.73
N CYS A 61 -7.02 3.41 -2.04
CA CYS A 61 -6.60 4.64 -2.73
C CYS A 61 -7.17 4.68 -4.16
N TRP A 62 -7.17 3.55 -4.85
CA TRP A 62 -7.75 3.41 -6.20
C TRP A 62 -9.27 3.64 -6.21
N LYS A 63 -10.01 3.03 -5.29
CA LYS A 63 -11.47 3.18 -5.20
C LYS A 63 -11.88 4.64 -4.96
N GLU A 64 -11.15 5.36 -4.12
CA GLU A 64 -11.41 6.77 -3.88
C GLU A 64 -11.04 7.66 -5.07
N LYS A 65 -9.95 7.34 -5.78
CA LYS A 65 -9.59 8.00 -7.04
C LYS A 65 -10.70 7.81 -8.09
N ASP A 66 -11.15 6.57 -8.27
CA ASP A 66 -12.15 6.22 -9.27
C ASP A 66 -13.50 6.93 -9.04
N LYS A 67 -13.96 7.00 -7.79
CA LYS A 67 -15.15 7.78 -7.40
C LYS A 67 -15.02 9.26 -7.80
N ARG A 68 -13.84 9.86 -7.59
CA ARG A 68 -13.59 11.26 -7.97
C ARG A 68 -13.57 11.43 -9.48
N MET A 69 -12.91 10.53 -10.20
CA MET A 69 -12.88 10.54 -11.67
C MET A 69 -14.29 10.43 -12.25
N THR A 70 -15.11 9.52 -11.70
CA THR A 70 -16.52 9.38 -12.07
C THR A 70 -17.29 10.67 -11.85
N SER A 71 -17.08 11.37 -10.73
CA SER A 71 -17.69 12.66 -10.45
C SER A 71 -17.24 13.74 -11.44
N CYS A 72 -15.93 13.84 -11.73
CA CYS A 72 -15.39 14.77 -12.71
C CYS A 72 -16.01 14.54 -14.11
N ASN A 73 -16.09 13.28 -14.55
CA ASN A 73 -16.66 12.93 -15.86
C ASN A 73 -18.15 13.29 -15.96
N ARG A 74 -18.95 13.00 -14.92
CA ARG A 74 -20.37 13.39 -14.88
C ARG A 74 -20.56 14.91 -15.00
N LYS A 75 -19.66 15.69 -14.40
CA LYS A 75 -19.70 17.15 -14.50
C LYS A 75 -19.35 17.62 -15.91
N LYS A 76 -18.30 17.05 -16.51
CA LYS A 76 -17.92 17.31 -17.91
C LYS A 76 -19.08 17.04 -18.87
N GLU A 77 -19.72 15.88 -18.78
CA GLU A 77 -20.88 15.52 -19.63
C GLU A 77 -22.03 16.52 -19.49
N ARG A 78 -22.31 16.97 -18.26
CA ARG A 78 -23.33 17.99 -18.01
C ARG A 78 -22.96 19.33 -18.65
N ASP A 79 -21.71 19.75 -18.50
CA ASP A 79 -21.22 21.02 -19.06
C ASP A 79 -21.20 20.99 -20.59
N GLU A 80 -20.86 19.86 -21.21
CA GLU A 80 -20.96 19.63 -22.66
C GLU A 80 -22.42 19.73 -23.15
N LYS A 81 -23.37 19.13 -22.42
CA LYS A 81 -24.81 19.26 -22.73
C LYS A 81 -25.29 20.71 -22.61
N ASN A 82 -24.83 21.43 -21.60
CA ASN A 82 -25.17 22.84 -21.40
C ASN A 82 -24.59 23.72 -22.51
N TYR A 83 -23.35 23.46 -22.92
CA TYR A 83 -22.71 24.13 -24.04
C TYR A 83 -23.48 23.90 -25.34
N SER A 84 -23.85 22.66 -25.65
CA SER A 84 -24.64 22.33 -26.84
C SER A 84 -25.94 23.13 -26.91
N LYS A 85 -26.69 23.20 -25.80
CA LYS A 85 -27.93 24.01 -25.71
C LYS A 85 -27.67 25.51 -25.83
N CYS A 86 -26.53 25.99 -25.35
CA CYS A 86 -26.15 27.40 -25.43
C CYS A 86 -25.90 27.80 -26.90
N ILE A 87 -25.12 26.99 -27.62
CA ILE A 87 -24.84 27.19 -29.05
C ILE A 87 -26.11 27.12 -29.89
N GLU A 88 -26.99 26.14 -29.63
CA GLU A 88 -28.28 26.03 -30.31
C GLU A 88 -29.10 27.32 -30.20
N LYS A 89 -29.21 27.88 -28.98
CA LYS A 89 -29.91 29.16 -28.76
C LYS A 89 -29.25 30.33 -29.48
N ALA A 90 -27.92 30.38 -29.50
CA ALA A 90 -27.19 31.40 -30.24
C ALA A 90 -27.44 31.28 -31.75
N GLN A 91 -27.46 30.06 -32.29
CA GLN A 91 -27.77 29.79 -33.70
C GLN A 91 -29.21 30.18 -34.06
N ILE A 92 -30.19 29.87 -33.19
CA ILE A 92 -31.59 30.27 -33.41
C ILE A 92 -31.70 31.81 -33.50
N LYS A 93 -30.96 32.54 -32.65
CA LYS A 93 -30.90 34.00 -32.71
C LYS A 93 -30.25 34.49 -33.99
N GLU A 94 -29.14 33.88 -34.41
CA GLU A 94 -28.49 34.20 -35.68
C GLU A 94 -29.45 34.01 -36.87
N ASN A 95 -30.18 32.88 -36.89
CA ASN A 95 -31.16 32.57 -37.92
C ASN A 95 -32.34 33.56 -37.92
N SER A 96 -32.81 33.99 -36.74
CA SER A 96 -33.88 35.00 -36.67
C SER A 96 -33.42 36.37 -37.15
N CYS A 97 -32.14 36.71 -36.93
CA CYS A 97 -31.54 37.95 -37.42
C CYS A 97 -31.49 38.03 -38.95
N GLN A 98 -31.49 36.90 -39.67
CA GLN A 98 -31.48 36.89 -41.14
C GLN A 98 -32.72 37.53 -41.77
N LYS A 99 -33.80 37.68 -41.01
CA LYS A 99 -35.04 38.34 -41.46
C LYS A 99 -34.93 39.87 -41.52
N TYR A 100 -33.94 40.46 -40.85
CA TYR A 100 -33.70 41.89 -40.89
C TYR A 100 -32.80 42.28 -42.08
N SER A 101 -32.77 43.57 -42.40
CA SER A 101 -31.90 44.17 -43.41
C SER A 101 -31.16 45.38 -42.86
N GLY A 102 -30.07 45.77 -43.54
CA GLY A 102 -29.22 46.91 -43.16
C GLY A 102 -28.68 46.84 -41.73
N ASP A 103 -28.55 47.99 -41.07
CA ASP A 103 -27.95 48.12 -39.73
C ASP A 103 -28.67 47.29 -38.66
N LYS A 104 -29.97 47.03 -38.82
CA LYS A 104 -30.73 46.17 -37.92
C LYS A 104 -30.26 44.72 -38.00
N LYS A 105 -29.91 44.23 -39.21
CA LYS A 105 -29.31 42.90 -39.40
C LYS A 105 -27.94 42.83 -38.74
N GLU A 106 -27.09 43.81 -39.02
CA GLU A 106 -25.72 43.93 -38.47
C GLU A 106 -25.74 43.89 -36.93
N SER A 107 -26.54 44.77 -36.31
CA SER A 107 -26.65 44.85 -34.85
C SER A 107 -27.19 43.55 -34.23
N CYS A 108 -28.18 42.92 -34.88
CA CYS A 108 -28.73 41.65 -34.41
C CYS A 108 -27.71 40.52 -34.49
N LEU A 109 -27.00 40.39 -35.62
CA LEU A 109 -25.96 39.38 -35.83
C LEU A 109 -24.80 39.55 -34.85
N ASN A 110 -24.38 40.78 -34.57
CA ASN A 110 -23.35 41.06 -33.55
C ASN A 110 -23.79 40.55 -32.17
N LYS A 111 -25.05 40.83 -31.76
CA LYS A 111 -25.59 40.29 -30.50
C LYS A 111 -25.75 38.76 -30.49
N ALA A 112 -25.86 38.11 -31.65
CA ALA A 112 -25.85 36.65 -31.76
C ALA A 112 -24.43 36.09 -31.63
N ARG A 113 -23.45 36.75 -32.27
CA ARG A 113 -22.02 36.42 -32.16
C ARG A 113 -21.50 36.51 -30.73
N GLU A 114 -21.80 37.61 -30.03
CA GLU A 114 -21.46 37.76 -28.60
C GLU A 114 -22.08 36.65 -27.72
N ALA A 115 -23.28 36.19 -28.06
CA ALA A 115 -23.91 35.09 -27.32
C ALA A 115 -23.14 33.78 -27.53
N ARG A 116 -22.67 33.53 -28.76
CA ARG A 116 -21.83 32.38 -29.09
C ARG A 116 -20.46 32.45 -28.40
N GLU A 117 -19.81 33.61 -28.41
CA GLU A 117 -18.54 33.86 -27.71
C GLU A 117 -18.66 33.53 -26.22
N ARG A 118 -19.71 34.02 -25.55
CA ARG A 118 -19.99 33.67 -24.14
C ARG A 118 -20.22 32.17 -23.91
N CYS A 119 -20.77 31.44 -24.89
CA CYS A 119 -20.90 29.98 -24.79
C CYS A 119 -19.53 29.29 -24.87
N GLU A 120 -18.65 29.74 -25.77
CA GLU A 120 -17.28 29.21 -25.91
C GLU A 120 -16.42 29.51 -24.67
N GLU A 121 -16.52 30.71 -24.10
CA GLU A 121 -15.85 31.07 -22.83
C GLU A 121 -16.27 30.12 -21.70
N LYS A 122 -17.58 29.85 -21.57
CA LYS A 122 -18.10 28.89 -20.58
C LYS A 122 -17.60 27.47 -20.82
N ARG A 123 -17.47 27.06 -22.08
CA ARG A 123 -16.89 25.75 -22.43
C ARG A 123 -15.42 25.67 -22.04
N ALA A 124 -14.64 26.69 -22.35
CA ALA A 124 -13.23 26.75 -21.99
C ALA A 124 -13.03 26.72 -20.46
N ASP A 125 -13.86 27.46 -19.72
CA ASP A 125 -13.89 27.41 -18.25
C ASP A 125 -14.27 26.02 -17.72
N ALA A 126 -15.29 25.37 -18.29
CA ALA A 126 -15.69 24.02 -17.91
C ALA A 126 -14.57 22.99 -18.19
N GLN A 127 -13.89 23.11 -19.33
CA GLN A 127 -12.73 22.26 -19.67
C GLN A 127 -11.57 22.44 -18.69
N ARG A 128 -11.27 23.68 -18.31
CA ARG A 128 -10.26 23.99 -17.28
C ARG A 128 -10.63 23.35 -15.94
N LYS A 129 -11.86 23.55 -15.48
CA LYS A 129 -12.38 22.96 -14.23
C LYS A 129 -12.34 21.43 -14.26
N TYR A 130 -12.59 20.81 -15.40
CA TYR A 130 -12.44 19.37 -15.57
C TYR A 130 -10.97 18.94 -15.42
N SER A 131 -10.06 19.62 -16.10
CA SER A 131 -8.62 19.37 -15.98
C SER A 131 -8.14 19.48 -14.52
N ASP A 132 -8.53 20.54 -13.82
CA ASP A 132 -8.19 20.75 -12.40
C ASP A 132 -8.77 19.65 -11.50
N CYS A 133 -10.00 19.20 -11.78
CA CYS A 133 -10.64 18.10 -11.06
C CYS A 133 -9.85 16.79 -11.21
N VAL A 134 -9.43 16.46 -12.44
CA VAL A 134 -8.64 15.26 -12.74
C VAL A 134 -7.25 15.35 -12.12
N ALA A 135 -6.58 16.50 -12.22
CA ALA A 135 -5.30 16.75 -11.59
C ALA A 135 -5.38 16.56 -10.07
N SER A 136 -6.38 17.16 -9.41
CA SER A 136 -6.58 17.00 -7.97
C SER A 136 -6.89 15.56 -7.56
N ALA A 137 -7.66 14.82 -8.37
CA ALA A 137 -7.93 13.40 -8.11
C ALA A 137 -6.65 12.55 -8.17
N ASN A 138 -5.78 12.82 -9.16
CA ASN A 138 -4.49 12.15 -9.29
C ASN A 138 -3.52 12.52 -8.16
N GLU A 139 -3.44 13.79 -7.79
CA GLU A 139 -2.61 14.26 -6.69
C GLU A 139 -2.99 13.57 -5.37
N ARG A 140 -4.28 13.55 -5.03
CA ARG A 140 -4.78 12.89 -3.82
C ARG A 140 -4.49 11.39 -3.82
N PHE A 141 -4.57 10.74 -4.98
CA PHE A 141 -4.18 9.35 -5.14
C PHE A 141 -2.69 9.15 -4.83
N ASN A 142 -1.81 9.97 -5.42
CA ASN A 142 -0.37 9.88 -5.19
C ASN A 142 -0.02 10.10 -3.71
N VAL A 143 -0.64 11.08 -3.05
CA VAL A 143 -0.47 11.32 -1.61
C VAL A 143 -0.94 10.11 -0.78
N CYS A 144 -2.08 9.51 -1.14
CA CYS A 144 -2.59 8.31 -0.47
C CYS A 144 -1.62 7.13 -0.59
N GLU A 145 -1.15 6.86 -1.82
CA GLU A 145 -0.20 5.80 -2.13
C GLU A 145 1.12 6.00 -1.39
N GLN A 146 1.65 7.22 -1.37
CA GLN A 146 2.89 7.54 -0.67
C GLN A 146 2.74 7.29 0.84
N LYS A 147 1.67 7.80 1.47
CA LYS A 147 1.41 7.55 2.90
C LYS A 147 1.28 6.06 3.20
N LYS A 148 0.66 5.28 2.31
CA LYS A 148 0.54 3.82 2.46
C LYS A 148 1.91 3.15 2.38
N LYS A 149 2.74 3.51 1.40
CA LYS A 149 4.12 3.01 1.27
C LYS A 149 4.97 3.36 2.49
N GLU A 150 4.90 4.60 2.97
CA GLU A 150 5.62 5.03 4.18
C GLU A 150 5.17 4.23 5.41
N GLN A 151 3.86 4.00 5.56
CA GLN A 151 3.35 3.20 6.66
C GLN A 151 3.77 1.73 6.55
N GLN A 152 3.78 1.16 5.33
CA GLN A 152 4.29 -0.19 5.09
C GLN A 152 5.77 -0.29 5.47
N ALA A 153 6.60 0.66 5.05
CA ALA A 153 8.01 0.71 5.42
C ALA A 153 8.20 0.77 6.94
N LYS A 154 7.45 1.63 7.64
CA LYS A 154 7.46 1.72 9.12
C LYS A 154 7.05 0.40 9.78
N ASN A 155 6.01 -0.24 9.27
CA ASN A 155 5.54 -1.52 9.82
C ASN A 155 6.56 -2.65 9.57
N LEU A 156 7.18 -2.69 8.38
CA LEU A 156 8.23 -3.66 8.05
C LEU A 156 9.47 -3.46 8.94
N ALA A 157 9.89 -2.22 9.15
CA ALA A 157 10.96 -1.88 10.09
C ALA A 157 10.64 -2.37 11.51
N ARG A 158 9.40 -2.18 11.97
CA ARG A 158 8.94 -2.71 13.27
C ARG A 158 8.92 -4.25 13.31
N CYS A 159 8.56 -4.93 12.23
CA CYS A 159 8.68 -6.40 12.16
C CYS A 159 10.15 -6.84 12.28
N ALA A 160 11.07 -6.14 11.60
CA ALA A 160 12.50 -6.44 11.66
C ALA A 160 13.07 -6.20 13.07
N GLU A 161 12.68 -5.12 13.73
CA GLU A 161 13.05 -4.84 15.12
C GLU A 161 12.55 -5.94 16.08
N LYS A 162 11.31 -6.43 15.88
CA LYS A 162 10.76 -7.55 16.66
C LYS A 162 11.54 -8.85 16.42
N LEU A 163 11.90 -9.14 15.17
CA LEU A 163 12.72 -10.29 14.83
C LEU A 163 14.08 -10.21 15.54
N GLN A 164 14.74 -9.05 15.48
CA GLN A 164 16.02 -8.83 16.14
C GLN A 164 15.93 -9.06 17.66
N LYS A 165 14.94 -8.45 18.31
CA LYS A 165 14.68 -8.66 19.75
C LYS A 165 14.33 -10.10 20.09
N CYS A 166 13.68 -10.84 19.19
CA CYS A 166 13.38 -12.25 19.37
C CYS A 166 14.66 -13.09 19.33
N LYS A 167 15.53 -12.85 18.34
CA LYS A 167 16.83 -13.50 18.22
C LYS A 167 17.71 -13.23 19.43
N GLU A 168 17.86 -11.97 19.85
CA GLU A 168 18.66 -11.59 21.03
C GLU A 168 18.20 -12.30 22.32
N LYS A 169 16.88 -12.49 22.50
CA LYS A 169 16.34 -13.24 23.63
C LYS A 169 16.70 -14.73 23.56
N VAL A 170 16.64 -15.32 22.37
CA VAL A 170 17.03 -16.71 22.17
C VAL A 170 18.53 -16.87 22.38
N GLU A 171 19.36 -15.99 21.81
CA GLU A 171 20.81 -15.95 22.02
C GLU A 171 21.18 -15.91 23.51
N LYS A 172 20.56 -14.98 24.26
CA LYS A 172 20.79 -14.84 25.71
C LYS A 172 20.38 -16.08 26.50
N LYS A 173 19.27 -16.73 26.12
CA LYS A 173 18.76 -17.93 26.80
C LYS A 173 19.60 -19.17 26.47
N CYS A 174 20.11 -19.24 25.25
CA CYS A 174 20.79 -20.40 24.71
C CYS A 174 22.31 -20.34 24.84
N GLY A 175 22.89 -19.17 25.12
CA GLY A 175 24.34 -18.97 25.20
C GLY A 175 25.04 -19.12 23.84
N ILE A 176 24.30 -18.96 22.73
CA ILE A 176 24.75 -19.15 21.35
C ILE A 176 24.56 -17.81 20.63
N LYS A 177 25.51 -17.41 19.78
CA LYS A 177 25.36 -16.29 18.84
C LYS A 177 24.91 -16.83 17.48
N PHE A 178 23.91 -16.22 16.86
CA PHE A 178 23.35 -16.65 15.57
C PHE A 178 23.56 -15.64 14.45
#